data_AF-A0A4Y6KWW1-F1
#
_entry.id   AF-A0A4Y6KWW1-F1
#
_cell.length_a   1.000
_cell.length_b   1.000
_cell.length_c   1.000
_cell.angle_alpha   90.00
_cell.angle_beta   90.00
_cell.angle_gamma   90.00
#
_symmetry.space_group_name_H-M   'P 1'
#
loop_
_entity.id
_entity.type
_entity.pdbx_description
1 polymer ?
#
loop_
_entity_poly.entity_id
_entity_poly.type
_entity_poly.pdbx_seq_one_letter_code
_entity_poly.pdbx_strand_id
1 'polypeptide(L)' 'MSPRRLMALVVAGALAAGLAACGESPQVVAYKQGEYQGKADAQPWDNPVFKGDKAEWEKAVKNRGRNQNEYNRTQ' A
#
# COMPACT_ATOMS: atom_id res chain seq x y z
N MET A 1 -21.12 27.10 42.39
CA MET A 1 -20.83 25.65 42.31
C MET A 1 -19.72 25.31 43.29
N SER A 2 -19.78 24.17 43.99
CA SER A 2 -18.70 23.80 44.93
C SER A 2 -17.43 23.39 44.17
N PRO A 3 -16.23 23.61 44.74
CA PRO A 3 -14.96 23.24 44.09
C PRO A 3 -14.88 21.74 43.80
N ARG A 4 -15.49 20.90 44.64
CA ARG A 4 -15.62 19.45 44.42
C ARG A 4 -16.43 19.11 43.17
N ARG A 5 -17.53 19.83 42.92
CA ARG A 5 -18.35 19.63 41.71
C ARG A 5 -17.62 20.09 40.46
N LEU A 6 -16.84 21.16 40.55
CA LEU A 6 -16.05 21.68 39.44
C LEU A 6 -14.92 20.70 39.05
N MET A 7 -14.23 20.14 40.04
CA MET A 7 -13.18 19.14 39.80
C MET A 7 -13.72 17.83 39.23
N ALA A 8 -14.90 17.38 39.69
CA ALA A 8 -15.56 16.20 39.14
C ALA A 8 -15.92 16.38 37.64
N LEU A 9 -16.38 17.57 37.25
CA LEU A 9 -16.69 17.87 35.85
C LEU A 9 -15.44 17.89 34.97
N VAL A 10 -14.33 18.43 35.47
CA VAL A 10 -13.04 18.45 34.73
C VAL A 10 -12.53 17.02 34.51
N VAL A 11 -12.56 16.18 35.55
CA VAL A 11 -12.13 14.77 35.45
C VAL A 11 -13.02 13.99 34.49
N ALA A 12 -14.35 14.16 34.57
CA ALA A 12 -15.28 13.51 33.66
C ALA A 12 -15.05 13.93 32.19
N GLY A 13 -14.80 15.22 31.95
CA GLY A 13 -14.51 15.73 30.61
C GLY A 13 -13.21 15.15 30.03
N ALA A 14 -12.15 15.06 30.83
CA ALA A 14 -10.87 14.50 30.40
C ALA A 14 -10.98 13.01 30.05
N LEU A 15 -11.73 12.23 30.84
CA LEU A 15 -11.98 10.82 30.55
C LEU A 15 -12.77 10.65 29.24
N ALA A 16 -13.82 11.43 29.02
CA ALA A 16 -14.60 11.37 27.79
C ALA A 16 -13.76 11.72 26.54
N ALA A 17 -12.89 12.72 26.64
CA ALA A 17 -11.97 13.08 25.55
C ALA A 17 -10.91 12.00 25.29
N GLY A 18 -10.40 11.33 26.33
CA GLY A 18 -9.46 10.21 26.19
C GLY A 18 -10.07 8.99 25.48
N LEU A 19 -11.36 8.72 25.69
CA LEU A 19 -12.07 7.64 24.98
C LEU A 19 -12.25 7.93 23.49
N ALA A 20 -12.37 9.21 23.09
CA ALA A 20 -12.47 9.61 21.69
C ALA A 20 -11.17 9.36 20.89
N ALA A 21 -10.02 9.25 21.57
CA ALA A 21 -8.73 8.97 20.93
C ALA A 21 -8.57 7.51 20.46
N CYS A 22 -9.42 6.58 20.91
CA CYS A 22 -9.45 5.20 20.41
C CYS A 22 -10.34 5.03 19.15
N GLY A 23 -11.06 6.07 18.73
CA GLY A 23 -11.92 6.03 17.54
C GLY A 23 -11.16 6.36 16.26
N GLU A 24 -10.09 5.63 15.95
CA GLU A 24 -9.37 5.81 14.69
C GLU A 24 -10.34 5.63 13.51
N SER A 25 -10.53 6.71 12.75
CA SER A 25 -11.27 6.61 11.48
C SER A 25 -10.42 5.80 10.51
N PRO A 26 -11.02 4.95 9.66
CA PRO A 26 -10.26 4.15 8.71
C PRO A 26 -9.33 5.05 7.89
N GLN A 27 -8.01 4.84 7.99
CA GLN A 27 -6.99 5.58 7.25
C GLN A 27 -6.93 5.15 5.77
N VAL A 28 -8.02 4.59 5.24
CA VAL A 28 -8.11 4.09 3.88
C VAL A 28 -8.95 5.05 3.06
N VAL A 29 -8.48 5.32 1.84
CA VAL A 29 -9.26 5.99 0.79
C VAL A 29 -10.59 5.27 0.67
N ALA A 30 -11.71 6.01 0.68
CA ALA A 30 -13.05 5.47 0.54
C ALA A 30 -13.08 4.38 -0.54
N TYR A 31 -13.32 3.13 -0.13
CA TYR A 31 -13.22 1.98 -1.02
C TYR A 31 -14.23 2.13 -2.16
N LYS A 32 -13.73 2.22 -3.40
CA LYS A 32 -14.54 2.19 -4.60
C LYS A 32 -14.47 0.80 -5.21
N GLN A 33 -15.61 0.11 -5.20
CA GLN A 33 -15.74 -1.23 -5.75
C GLN A 33 -15.35 -1.24 -7.23
N GLY A 34 -14.39 -2.09 -7.60
CA GLY A 34 -13.93 -2.25 -8.98
C GLY A 34 -12.78 -1.32 -9.40
N GLU A 35 -12.33 -0.41 -8.53
CA GLU A 35 -11.19 0.45 -8.81
C GLU A 35 -9.99 0.08 -7.91
N TYR A 36 -8.83 -0.11 -8.53
CA TYR A 36 -7.58 -0.30 -7.81
C TYR A 36 -7.17 1.02 -7.13
N GLN A 37 -7.16 1.04 -5.79
CA GLN A 37 -6.85 2.23 -4.98
C GLN A 37 -5.37 2.32 -4.55
N GLY A 38 -4.51 1.40 -5.01
CA GLY A 38 -3.07 1.42 -4.75
C GLY A 38 -2.32 2.37 -5.70
N LYS A 39 -0.99 2.48 -5.53
CA LYS A 39 -0.15 3.15 -6.53
C LYS A 39 -0.22 2.37 -7.84
N ALA A 40 -0.48 3.04 -8.96
CA ALA A 40 -0.47 2.41 -10.28
C ALA A 40 0.82 1.59 -10.46
N ASP A 41 0.67 0.32 -10.82
CA ASP A 41 1.81 -0.54 -11.10
C ASP A 41 2.56 -0.02 -12.33
N ALA A 42 3.89 0.07 -12.24
CA ALA A 42 4.73 0.39 -13.39
C ALA A 42 4.80 -0.83 -14.32
N GLN A 43 4.88 -0.59 -15.62
CA GLN A 43 5.10 -1.69 -16.56
C GLN A 43 6.49 -2.32 -16.34
N PRO A 44 6.66 -3.63 -16.56
CA PRO A 44 7.94 -4.31 -16.34
C PRO A 44 9.12 -3.72 -17.14
N TRP A 45 8.84 -3.13 -18.30
CA TRP A 45 9.83 -2.47 -19.16
C TRP A 45 10.09 -0.99 -18.80
N ASP A 46 9.29 -0.39 -17.91
CA ASP A 46 9.45 0.98 -17.41
C ASP A 46 10.48 1.03 -16.27
N ASN A 47 11.69 0.54 -16.54
CA ASN A 47 12.81 0.60 -15.62
C ASN A 47 14.09 1.06 -16.35
N PRO A 48 15.16 1.47 -15.63
CA PRO A 48 16.36 2.02 -16.26
C PRO A 48 17.09 1.07 -17.24
N VAL A 49 16.88 -0.25 -17.12
CA VAL A 49 17.51 -1.26 -17.99
C VAL A 49 16.87 -1.23 -19.37
N PHE A 50 15.54 -1.26 -19.45
CA PHE A 50 14.82 -1.31 -20.73
C PHE A 50 14.32 0.05 -21.22
N LYS A 51 14.31 1.09 -20.36
CA LYS A 51 13.98 2.48 -20.70
C LYS A 51 12.64 2.63 -21.44
N GLY A 52 11.66 1.80 -21.12
CA GLY A 52 10.36 1.79 -21.79
C GLY A 52 10.28 0.87 -23.01
N ASP A 53 11.36 0.23 -23.44
CA ASP A 53 11.36 -0.69 -24.58
C ASP A 53 10.77 -2.06 -24.21
N LYS A 54 9.48 -2.20 -24.50
CA LYS A 54 8.75 -3.45 -24.32
C LYS A 54 9.32 -4.59 -25.17
N ALA A 55 9.75 -4.33 -26.40
CA ALA A 55 10.21 -5.37 -27.32
C ALA A 55 11.56 -5.93 -26.87
N GLU A 56 12.46 -5.08 -26.36
CA GLU A 56 13.71 -5.52 -25.74
C GLU A 56 13.45 -6.35 -24.48
N TRP A 57 12.54 -5.90 -23.61
CA TRP A 57 12.13 -6.65 -22.42
C TRP A 57 11.57 -8.05 -22.77
N GLU A 58 10.66 -8.14 -23.74
CA GLU A 58 10.07 -9.42 -24.19
C GLU A 58 11.14 -10.37 -24.75
N LYS A 59 12.10 -9.85 -25.52
CA LYS A 59 13.24 -10.63 -26.02
C LYS A 59 14.12 -11.14 -24.87
N ALA A 60 14.40 -10.30 -23.88
CA ALA A 60 15.20 -10.68 -22.71
C ALA A 60 14.50 -11.77 -21.88
N VAL A 61 13.19 -11.65 -21.64
CA VAL A 61 12.38 -12.65 -20.95
C VAL A 61 12.37 -13.98 -21.72
N LYS A 62 12.17 -13.95 -23.04
CA LYS A 62 12.22 -15.16 -23.88
C LYS A 62 13.61 -15.82 -23.83
N ASN A 63 14.67 -15.03 -23.88
CA ASN A 63 16.04 -15.55 -23.81
C ASN A 63 16.32 -16.21 -22.45
N ARG A 64 15.87 -15.59 -21.35
CA ARG A 64 15.95 -16.18 -20.01
C ARG A 64 15.24 -17.54 -19.98
N GLY A 65 14.03 -17.64 -20.52
CA GLY A 65 13.28 -18.90 -20.58
C GLY A 65 14.03 -20.02 -21.33
N ARG A 66 14.72 -19.69 -22.43
CA ARG A 66 15.53 -20.67 -23.17
C ARG A 66 16.72 -21.18 -22.36
N ASN A 67 17.41 -20.29 -21.64
CA ASN A 67 18.59 -20.66 -20.85
C ASN A 67 18.25 -21.47 -19.59
N GLN A 68 16.98 -21.51 -19.20
CA GLN A 68 16.48 -22.34 -18.10
C GLN A 68 15.89 -23.67 -18.57
N ASN A 69 15.75 -23.86 -19.89
CA ASN A 69 15.26 -25.12 -20.45
C ASN A 69 16.44 -26.08 -20.64
N GLU A 70 16.45 -27.17 -19.88
CA GLU A 70 17.52 -28.17 -19.88
C GLU A 70 17.72 -28.85 -21.24
N TYR A 71 16.62 -29.04 -21.99
CA TYR A 71 16.71 -29.56 -23.36
C TYR A 71 17.53 -28.64 -24.26
N ASN A 72 17.46 -27.32 -24.07
CA ASN A 72 18.27 -26.39 -24.88
C ASN A 72 19.70 -26.24 -24.35
N ARG A 73 19.97 -26.64 -23.10
CA ARG A 73 21.26 -26.40 -22.43
C ARG A 73 22.27 -27.54 -22.62
N THR A 74 21.78 -28.77 -22.84
CA THR A 74 22.59 -30.00 -22.81
C THR A 74 22.65 -30.77 -24.13
N GLN A 75 21.95 -30.30 -25.18
CA GLN A 75 22.05 -30.84 -26.54
C GLN A 75 23.31 -30.36 -27.25
#